data_AF-A0A6S6VCE1-F1
#
_entry.id   AF-A0A6S6VCE1-F1
#
_cell.length_a   1.000
_cell.length_b   1.000
_cell.length_c   1.000
_cell.angle_alpha   90.00
_cell.angle_beta   90.00
_cell.angle_gamma   90.00
#
_symmetry.space_group_name_H-M   'P 1'
#
loop_
_entity.id
_entity.type
_entity.pdbx_description
1 polymer ?
#
loop_
_entity_poly.entity_id
_entity_poly.type
_entity_poly.pdbx_seq_one_letter_code
_entity_poly.pdbx_strand_id
1 'polypeptide(L)'
;MLCLAETMGLEDEHALILGCVGTAGSLKLHMGFVVRNSCYNTEQAGQVEKAMLMLYCIDKSYALRWKSIPLLSKDSLPRADTGNNLPLGKDSSVVSVELLHARTRYAHMCLQILELRKVVQEATSDYLLEKITELATALDNWRKSITENAVISSLEEEATRRVEHQAFCQYHEALLHLVSIYLPKQHGRPNLLHQEYEMPKVPKVLHK
;
A
#
# COMPACT_ATOMS: atom_id res chain seq x y z
N MET A 1 4.99 12.73 -12.22
CA MET A 1 3.51 12.76 -12.22
C MET A 1 2.90 11.90 -11.12
N LEU A 2 3.23 10.61 -10.98
CA LEU A 2 2.59 9.74 -9.97
C LEU A 2 2.80 10.20 -8.51
N CYS A 3 4.02 10.56 -8.12
CA CYS A 3 4.28 11.10 -6.77
C CYS A 3 3.53 12.42 -6.52
N LEU A 4 3.38 13.25 -7.55
CA LEU A 4 2.63 14.51 -7.45
C LEU A 4 1.12 14.22 -7.30
N ALA A 5 0.60 13.27 -8.08
CA ALA A 5 -0.79 12.83 -7.98
C ALA A 5 -1.11 12.31 -6.56
N GLU A 6 -0.25 11.46 -6.00
CA GLU A 6 -0.36 10.95 -4.62
C GLU A 6 -0.32 12.09 -3.59
N THR A 7 0.55 13.10 -3.77
CA THR A 7 0.60 14.25 -2.85
C THR A 7 -0.58 15.20 -2.98
N MET A 8 -1.25 15.22 -4.13
CA MET A 8 -2.36 16.15 -4.43
C MET A 8 -3.74 15.51 -4.25
N GLY A 9 -3.84 14.20 -3.98
CA GLY A 9 -5.12 13.54 -3.71
C GLY A 9 -6.03 13.51 -4.93
N LEU A 10 -5.50 13.23 -6.13
CA LEU A 10 -6.27 13.30 -7.37
C LEU A 10 -7.33 12.18 -7.44
N GLU A 11 -8.53 12.49 -7.93
CA GLU A 11 -9.66 11.54 -7.99
C GLU A 11 -9.38 10.29 -8.85
N ASP A 12 -8.43 10.36 -9.80
CA ASP A 12 -8.10 9.27 -10.72
C ASP A 12 -6.75 8.57 -10.42
N GLU A 13 -6.35 8.57 -9.15
CA GLU A 13 -5.12 7.91 -8.67
C GLU A 13 -5.01 6.45 -9.13
N HIS A 14 -6.13 5.71 -9.14
CA HIS A 14 -6.14 4.30 -9.55
C HIS A 14 -5.77 4.13 -11.03
N ALA A 15 -6.40 4.88 -11.95
CA ALA A 15 -6.11 4.73 -13.38
C ALA A 15 -4.71 5.22 -13.70
N LEU A 16 -4.21 6.25 -13.01
CA LEU A 16 -2.84 6.72 -13.13
C LEU A 16 -1.83 5.65 -12.72
N ILE A 17 -2.05 4.98 -11.57
CA ILE A 17 -1.19 3.88 -11.11
C ILE A 17 -1.24 2.72 -12.11
N LEU A 18 -2.43 2.33 -12.58
CA LEU A 18 -2.60 1.27 -13.57
C LEU A 18 -1.88 1.60 -14.89
N GLY A 19 -2.01 2.83 -15.38
CA GLY A 19 -1.32 3.30 -16.58
C GLY A 19 0.20 3.30 -16.43
N CYS A 20 0.73 3.73 -15.28
CA CYS A 20 2.16 3.68 -15.00
C CYS A 20 2.69 2.25 -14.91
N VAL A 21 1.98 1.35 -14.20
CA VAL A 21 2.34 -0.06 -14.11
C VAL A 21 2.28 -0.73 -15.48
N GLY A 22 1.24 -0.47 -16.27
CA GLY A 22 1.11 -0.97 -17.64
C GLY A 22 2.21 -0.50 -18.58
N THR A 23 2.61 0.78 -18.46
CA THR A 23 3.74 1.34 -19.23
C THR A 23 5.06 0.68 -18.84
N ALA A 24 5.33 0.57 -17.53
CA ALA A 24 6.53 -0.09 -17.03
C ALA A 24 6.60 -1.57 -17.46
N GLY A 25 5.45 -2.26 -17.49
CA GLY A 25 5.31 -3.61 -18.01
C GLY A 25 5.61 -3.73 -19.49
N SER A 26 5.03 -2.86 -20.30
CA SER A 26 5.22 -2.82 -21.76
C SER A 26 6.68 -2.58 -22.15
N LEU A 27 7.37 -1.73 -21.37
CA LEU A 27 8.79 -1.45 -21.52
C LEU A 27 9.70 -2.50 -20.85
N LYS A 28 9.14 -3.50 -20.18
CA LYS A 28 9.84 -4.55 -19.43
C LYS A 28 10.85 -3.99 -18.41
N LEU A 29 10.54 -2.84 -17.79
CA LEU A 29 11.44 -2.16 -16.85
C LEU A 29 11.66 -2.95 -15.54
N HIS A 30 10.80 -3.93 -15.25
CA HIS A 30 10.98 -4.88 -14.16
C HIS A 30 12.13 -5.88 -14.40
N MET A 31 12.65 -5.96 -15.63
CA MET A 31 13.78 -6.81 -15.98
C MET A 31 15.07 -6.00 -15.91
N GLY A 32 15.90 -6.22 -14.89
CA GLY A 32 17.14 -5.44 -14.69
C GLY A 32 18.14 -5.50 -15.85
N PHE A 33 18.15 -6.57 -16.67
CA PHE A 33 18.94 -6.62 -17.90
C PHE A 33 18.43 -5.68 -18.99
N VAL A 34 17.10 -5.53 -19.12
CA VAL A 34 16.49 -4.59 -20.08
C VAL A 34 16.86 -3.16 -19.72
N VAL A 35 16.76 -2.80 -18.44
CA VAL A 35 17.16 -1.46 -17.95
C VAL A 35 18.63 -1.19 -18.24
N ARG A 36 19.53 -2.12 -17.88
CA ARG A 36 20.98 -1.95 -18.09
C ARG A 36 21.38 -1.81 -19.56
N ASN A 37 20.68 -2.47 -20.48
CA ASN A 37 21.00 -2.40 -21.92
C ASN A 37 20.33 -1.23 -22.65
N SER A 38 19.24 -0.70 -22.11
CA SER A 38 18.45 0.35 -22.76
C SER A 38 18.86 1.76 -22.30
N CYS A 39 19.56 1.87 -21.16
CA CYS A 39 20.05 3.13 -20.64
C CYS A 39 21.42 3.49 -21.23
N TYR A 40 21.63 4.78 -21.49
CA TYR A 40 22.88 5.32 -22.03
C TYR A 40 24.05 5.21 -21.04
N ASN A 41 23.77 5.24 -19.75
CA ASN A 41 24.77 5.15 -18.68
C ASN A 41 24.18 4.55 -17.39
N THR A 42 25.07 4.29 -16.43
CA THR A 42 24.72 3.71 -15.12
C THR A 42 23.88 4.65 -14.25
N GLU A 43 24.03 5.96 -14.39
CA GLU A 43 23.23 6.95 -13.69
C GLU A 43 21.75 6.88 -14.11
N GLN A 44 21.49 6.84 -15.42
CA GLN A 44 20.16 6.71 -15.98
C GLN A 44 19.52 5.38 -15.57
N ALA A 45 20.30 4.28 -15.60
CA ALA A 45 19.83 3.00 -15.11
C ALA A 45 19.40 3.07 -13.63
N GLY A 46 20.23 3.70 -12.77
CA GLY A 46 19.90 3.90 -11.37
C GLY A 46 18.66 4.79 -11.13
N GLN A 47 18.42 5.79 -11.99
CA GLN A 47 17.19 6.59 -11.93
C GLN A 47 15.96 5.78 -12.30
N VAL A 48 16.04 4.94 -13.32
CA VAL A 48 14.95 4.03 -13.72
C VAL A 48 14.65 3.02 -12.60
N GLU A 49 15.68 2.45 -11.98
CA GLU A 49 15.52 1.53 -10.85
C GLU A 49 14.84 2.21 -9.65
N LYS A 50 15.24 3.44 -9.30
CA LYS A 50 14.58 4.23 -8.25
C LYS A 50 13.13 4.53 -8.59
N ALA A 51 12.83 4.89 -9.84
CA ALA A 51 11.46 5.14 -10.30
C ALA A 51 10.60 3.87 -10.23
N MET A 52 11.15 2.71 -10.62
CA MET A 52 10.50 1.41 -10.49
C MET A 52 10.22 1.05 -9.03
N LEU A 53 11.17 1.30 -8.12
CA LEU A 53 10.98 1.06 -6.69
C LEU A 53 9.91 1.99 -6.09
N MET A 54 9.86 3.26 -6.52
CA MET A 54 8.81 4.19 -6.11
C MET A 54 7.44 3.74 -6.61
N LEU A 55 7.34 3.33 -7.88
CA LEU A 55 6.11 2.80 -8.46
C LEU A 55 5.63 1.56 -7.71
N TYR A 56 6.53 0.65 -7.33
CA TYR A 56 6.21 -0.47 -6.46
C TYR A 56 5.68 -0.01 -5.10
N CYS A 57 6.35 0.95 -4.45
CA CYS A 57 5.91 1.45 -3.15
C CYS A 57 4.49 2.01 -3.20
N ILE A 58 4.17 2.75 -4.27
CA ILE A 58 2.84 3.34 -4.48
C ILE A 58 1.80 2.26 -4.80
N ASP A 59 2.05 1.37 -5.75
CA ASP A 59 1.11 0.28 -6.07
C ASP A 59 0.81 -0.59 -4.84
N LYS A 60 1.84 -0.89 -4.03
CA LYS A 60 1.68 -1.78 -2.87
C LYS A 60 1.12 -1.09 -1.63
N SER A 61 1.39 0.19 -1.40
CA SER A 61 0.75 0.93 -0.30
C SER A 61 -0.76 1.06 -0.50
N TYR A 62 -1.21 1.13 -1.75
CA TYR A 62 -2.64 1.17 -2.09
C TYR A 62 -3.29 -0.21 -2.25
N ALA A 63 -2.52 -1.29 -2.16
CA ALA A 63 -3.01 -2.66 -2.29
C ALA A 63 -4.07 -3.05 -1.24
N LEU A 64 -4.13 -2.31 -0.14
CA LEU A 64 -5.15 -2.48 0.89
C LEU A 64 -6.52 -1.90 0.48
N ARG A 65 -6.53 -0.87 -0.38
CA ARG A 65 -7.72 -0.15 -0.88
C ARG A 65 -8.37 -0.84 -2.08
N TRP A 66 -7.55 -1.41 -2.96
CA TRP A 66 -7.98 -2.04 -4.21
C TRP A 66 -7.18 -3.30 -4.53
N LYS A 67 -7.62 -4.08 -5.52
CA LYS A 67 -6.86 -5.25 -5.97
C LYS A 67 -5.53 -4.81 -6.56
N SER A 68 -4.42 -5.19 -5.93
CA SER A 68 -3.07 -4.88 -6.43
C SER A 68 -2.77 -5.52 -7.77
N ILE A 69 -1.95 -4.85 -8.57
CA ILE A 69 -1.56 -5.34 -9.88
C ILE A 69 -0.41 -6.35 -9.69
N PRO A 70 -0.53 -7.60 -10.18
CA PRO A 70 0.46 -8.66 -9.92
C PRO A 70 1.79 -8.49 -10.69
N LEU A 71 2.00 -7.36 -11.37
CA LEU A 71 3.15 -7.16 -12.24
C LEU A 71 4.45 -6.86 -11.47
N LEU A 72 4.35 -6.18 -10.32
CA LEU A 72 5.50 -5.84 -9.49
C LEU A 72 5.55 -6.81 -8.30
N SER A 73 6.35 -7.87 -8.42
CA SER A 73 6.65 -8.79 -7.31
C SER A 73 7.89 -8.29 -6.55
N LYS A 74 8.01 -8.68 -5.27
CA LYS A 74 9.20 -8.41 -4.46
C LYS A 74 10.49 -8.89 -5.16
N ASP A 75 10.41 -9.97 -5.93
CA ASP A 75 11.54 -10.59 -6.63
C ASP A 75 11.94 -9.88 -7.93
N SER A 76 11.11 -8.96 -8.42
CA SER A 76 11.37 -8.16 -9.63
C SER A 76 11.89 -6.76 -9.31
N LEU A 77 12.10 -6.45 -8.02
CA LEU A 77 12.64 -5.16 -7.62
C LEU A 77 14.16 -5.13 -7.80
N PRO A 78 14.70 -4.04 -8.35
CA PRO A 78 16.13 -3.81 -8.30
C PRO A 78 16.56 -3.83 -6.83
N ARG A 79 17.63 -4.58 -6.52
CA ARG A 79 18.27 -4.47 -5.19
C ARG A 79 18.64 -3.00 -5.03
N ALA A 80 18.13 -2.37 -3.99
CA ALA A 80 18.62 -1.08 -3.56
C ALA A 80 20.05 -1.31 -3.06
N ASP A 81 21.01 -1.36 -3.98
CA ASP A 81 22.41 -1.25 -3.60
C ASP A 81 22.55 0.12 -2.95
N THR A 82 22.80 0.08 -1.64
CA THR A 82 23.00 1.18 -0.71
C THR A 82 24.24 2.03 -1.04
N GLY A 83 24.83 1.85 -2.21
CA GLY A 83 25.98 2.59 -2.71
C GLY A 83 25.53 3.47 -3.86
N ASN A 84 25.17 4.70 -3.55
CA ASN A 84 25.62 5.92 -4.22
C ASN A 84 24.65 7.05 -3.89
N ASN A 85 25.12 7.95 -3.02
CA ASN A 85 24.68 9.34 -2.99
C ASN A 85 25.07 9.96 -4.34
N LEU A 86 24.31 9.67 -5.39
CA LEU A 86 24.47 10.36 -6.66
C LEU A 86 23.79 11.72 -6.53
N PRO A 87 24.50 12.85 -6.73
CA PRO A 87 23.93 14.17 -6.65
C PRO A 87 22.96 14.35 -7.83
N LEU A 88 21.67 14.20 -7.56
CA LEU A 88 20.63 14.59 -8.50
C LEU A 88 20.53 16.12 -8.49
N GLY A 89 20.53 16.73 -9.67
CA GLY A 89 20.50 18.19 -9.85
C GLY A 89 19.43 18.89 -9.03
N LYS A 90 19.71 20.16 -8.69
CA LYS A 90 18.99 21.03 -7.73
C LYS A 90 17.47 21.15 -7.92
N ASP A 91 16.91 20.72 -9.05
CA ASP A 91 15.51 20.91 -9.41
C ASP A 91 14.66 19.61 -9.36
N SER A 92 15.25 18.48 -8.96
CA SER A 92 14.52 17.23 -8.77
C SER A 92 13.94 17.18 -7.36
N SER A 93 12.66 16.83 -7.22
CA SER A 93 12.06 16.40 -5.95
C SER A 93 12.73 15.10 -5.47
N VAL A 94 13.92 15.21 -4.86
CA VAL A 94 14.71 14.06 -4.43
C VAL A 94 14.00 13.45 -3.23
N VAL A 95 13.30 12.33 -3.47
CA VAL A 95 12.90 11.47 -2.37
C VAL A 95 14.18 10.88 -1.78
N SER A 96 14.46 11.20 -0.52
CA SER A 96 15.65 10.70 0.16
C SER A 96 15.65 9.18 0.18
N VAL A 97 16.86 8.58 0.16
CA VAL A 97 17.02 7.12 0.22
C VAL A 97 16.34 6.55 1.48
N GLU A 98 16.39 7.29 2.58
CA GLU A 98 15.74 6.93 3.85
C GLU A 98 14.21 6.91 3.74
N LEU A 99 13.62 7.94 3.10
CA LEU A 99 12.17 7.99 2.89
C LEU A 99 11.72 6.88 1.93
N LEU A 100 12.51 6.60 0.88
CA LEU A 100 12.26 5.48 -0.03
C LEU A 100 12.32 4.14 0.70
N HIS A 101 13.27 3.96 1.60
CA HIS A 101 13.39 2.76 2.42
C HIS A 101 12.19 2.59 3.37
N ALA A 102 11.74 3.68 4.01
CA ALA A 102 10.57 3.66 4.86
C ALA A 102 9.29 3.33 4.07
N ARG A 103 9.11 3.89 2.87
CA ARG A 103 8.00 3.56 1.96
C ARG A 103 8.03 2.11 1.51
N THR A 104 9.22 1.58 1.21
CA THR A 104 9.41 0.17 0.83
C THR A 104 9.01 -0.77 1.97
N ARG A 105 9.37 -0.45 3.22
CA ARG A 105 8.95 -1.22 4.40
C ARG A 105 7.43 -1.25 4.55
N TYR A 106 6.77 -0.09 4.41
CA TYR A 106 5.31 -0.02 4.47
C TYR A 106 4.61 -0.84 3.36
N ALA A 107 5.08 -0.68 2.12
CA ALA A 107 4.61 -1.47 0.98
C ALA A 107 4.72 -2.98 1.21
N HIS A 108 5.81 -3.43 1.85
CA HIS A 108 5.98 -4.83 2.19
C HIS A 108 4.98 -5.31 3.24
N MET A 109 4.73 -4.52 4.30
CA MET A 109 3.71 -4.85 5.30
C MET A 109 2.32 -4.92 4.68
N CYS A 110 1.98 -4.02 3.74
CA CYS A 110 0.69 -4.07 3.01
C CYS A 110 0.51 -5.37 2.25
N LEU A 111 1.57 -5.88 1.60
CA LEU A 111 1.54 -7.19 0.94
C LEU A 111 1.34 -8.33 1.94
N GLN A 112 2.07 -8.33 3.06
CA GLN A 112 1.95 -9.36 4.09
C GLN A 112 0.53 -9.39 4.69
N ILE A 113 -0.11 -8.23 4.89
CA ILE A 113 -1.51 -8.13 5.32
C ILE A 113 -2.45 -8.78 4.29
N LEU A 114 -2.23 -8.55 2.99
CA LEU A 114 -3.03 -9.17 1.94
C LEU A 114 -2.82 -10.68 1.84
N GLU A 115 -1.59 -11.15 1.99
CA GLU A 115 -1.26 -12.58 2.02
C GLU A 115 -1.91 -13.27 3.21
N LEU A 116 -1.84 -12.65 4.39
CA LEU A 116 -2.49 -13.15 5.59
C LEU A 116 -4.02 -13.25 5.43
N ARG A 117 -4.63 -12.26 4.76
CA ARG A 117 -6.07 -12.29 4.43
C ARG A 117 -6.45 -13.48 3.54
N LYS A 118 -5.58 -13.91 2.62
CA LYS A 118 -5.87 -15.06 1.74
C LYS A 118 -5.93 -16.38 2.49
N VAL A 119 -5.10 -16.53 3.52
CA VAL A 119 -4.98 -17.78 4.30
C VAL A 119 -5.86 -17.81 5.55
N VAL A 120 -6.62 -16.75 5.83
CA VAL A 120 -7.41 -16.59 7.07
C VAL A 120 -8.43 -17.70 7.30
N GLN A 121 -8.95 -18.33 6.24
CA GLN A 121 -9.92 -19.40 6.36
C GLN A 121 -9.30 -20.76 6.72
N GLU A 122 -8.01 -20.92 6.43
CA GLU A 122 -7.27 -22.19 6.54
C GLU A 122 -6.29 -22.19 7.72
N ALA A 123 -5.83 -21.02 8.15
CA ALA A 123 -4.87 -20.85 9.22
C ALA A 123 -5.48 -21.08 10.62
N THR A 124 -4.63 -21.50 11.56
CA THR A 124 -5.00 -21.62 12.99
C THR A 124 -5.13 -20.25 13.64
N SER A 125 -5.98 -20.13 14.66
CA SER A 125 -6.16 -18.87 15.40
C SER A 125 -4.85 -18.35 16.01
N ASP A 126 -4.01 -19.25 16.52
CA ASP A 126 -2.73 -18.88 17.15
C ASP A 126 -1.75 -18.33 16.12
N TYR A 127 -1.66 -18.95 14.93
CA TYR A 127 -0.84 -18.44 13.83
C TYR A 127 -1.30 -17.06 13.36
N LEU A 128 -2.61 -16.86 13.22
CA LEU A 128 -3.18 -15.57 12.83
C LEU A 128 -2.89 -14.50 13.88
N LEU A 129 -3.06 -14.82 15.17
CA LEU A 129 -2.79 -13.89 16.26
C LEU A 129 -1.31 -13.49 16.32
N GLU A 130 -0.40 -14.46 16.18
CA GLU A 130 1.04 -14.22 16.11
C GLU A 130 1.38 -13.26 14.96
N LYS A 131 0.91 -13.56 13.74
CA LYS A 131 1.20 -12.74 12.55
C LYS A 131 0.58 -11.36 12.59
N ILE A 132 -0.64 -11.23 13.12
CA ILE A 132 -1.27 -9.92 13.31
C ILE A 132 -0.47 -9.08 14.31
N THR A 133 -0.02 -9.69 15.40
CA THR A 133 0.78 -9.01 16.44
C THR A 133 2.15 -8.58 15.91
N GLU A 134 2.81 -9.44 15.14
CA GLU A 134 4.07 -9.14 14.45
C GLU A 134 3.90 -7.93 13.51
N LEU A 135 2.87 -7.95 12.66
CA LEU A 135 2.59 -6.87 11.70
C LEU A 135 2.18 -5.56 12.38
N ALA A 136 1.38 -5.61 13.45
CA ALA A 136 1.00 -4.42 14.22
C ALA A 136 2.24 -3.77 14.86
N THR A 137 3.13 -4.59 15.45
CA THR A 137 4.39 -4.11 16.02
C THR A 137 5.29 -3.49 14.95
N ALA A 138 5.36 -4.10 13.77
CA ALA A 138 6.13 -3.57 12.64
C ALA A 138 5.56 -2.23 12.14
N LEU A 139 4.23 -2.07 12.09
CA LEU A 139 3.56 -0.82 11.74
C LEU A 139 3.85 0.29 12.76
N ASP A 140 3.81 -0.02 14.06
CA ASP A 140 4.18 0.92 15.13
C ASP A 140 5.62 1.42 14.98
N ASN A 141 6.55 0.49 14.81
CA ASN A 141 7.96 0.81 14.62
C ASN A 141 8.21 1.62 13.35
N TRP A 142 7.51 1.28 12.27
CA TRP A 142 7.56 2.04 11.03
C TRP A 142 7.06 3.48 11.22
N ARG A 143 5.88 3.67 11.84
CA ARG A 143 5.32 5.00 12.10
C ARG A 143 6.26 5.84 12.97
N LYS A 144 6.79 5.28 14.06
CA LYS A 144 7.81 5.95 14.90
C LYS A 144 9.03 6.35 14.07
N SER A 145 9.51 5.46 13.21
CA SER A 145 10.67 5.76 12.36
C SER A 145 10.43 6.86 11.33
N ILE A 146 9.18 7.16 10.97
CA ILE A 146 8.82 8.32 10.13
C ILE A 146 8.84 9.59 10.99
N THR A 147 8.20 9.57 12.16
CA THR A 147 8.11 10.74 13.05
C THR A 147 9.47 11.15 13.63
N GLU A 148 10.37 10.21 13.88
CA GLU A 148 11.71 10.45 14.43
C GLU A 148 12.77 10.68 13.34
N ASN A 149 12.39 10.67 12.06
CA ASN A 149 13.34 10.77 10.95
C ASN A 149 13.89 12.20 10.80
N ALA A 150 15.19 12.36 10.99
CA ALA A 150 15.87 13.66 10.87
C ALA A 150 15.77 14.29 9.46
N VAL A 151 15.63 13.49 8.40
CA VAL A 151 15.42 13.98 7.03
C VAL A 151 14.01 14.51 6.83
N ILE A 152 13.00 13.95 7.51
CA ILE A 152 11.64 14.51 7.47
C ILE A 152 11.60 15.83 8.25
N SER A 153 12.26 15.89 9.40
CA SER A 153 12.35 17.11 10.21
C SER A 153 13.12 18.25 9.54
N SER A 154 13.92 17.97 8.50
CA SER A 154 14.66 19.00 7.74
C SER A 154 13.91 19.52 6.50
N LEU A 155 12.71 18.99 6.22
CA LEU A 155 11.84 19.50 5.17
C LEU A 155 11.18 20.82 5.56
N GLU A 156 10.64 21.53 4.57
CA GLU A 156 9.74 22.67 4.81
C GLU A 156 8.52 22.23 5.64
N GLU A 157 8.05 23.09 6.54
CA GLU A 157 6.97 22.79 7.50
C GLU A 157 5.75 22.13 6.84
N GLU A 158 5.34 22.63 5.69
CA GLU A 158 4.20 22.11 4.95
C GLU A 158 4.48 20.71 4.35
N ALA A 159 5.70 20.46 3.89
CA ALA A 159 6.11 19.14 3.41
C ALA A 159 6.18 18.12 4.56
N THR A 160 6.70 18.53 5.73
CA THR A 160 6.70 17.72 6.95
C THR A 160 5.29 17.33 7.36
N ARG A 161 4.36 18.29 7.45
CA ARG A 161 2.95 18.02 7.80
C ARG A 161 2.29 17.03 6.85
N ARG A 162 2.55 17.14 5.54
CA ARG A 162 2.02 16.19 4.55
C ARG A 162 2.54 14.77 4.76
N VAL A 163 3.85 14.61 4.98
CA VAL A 163 4.45 13.29 5.21
C VAL A 163 3.91 12.65 6.49
N GLU A 164 3.80 13.42 7.57
CA GLU A 164 3.23 12.95 8.84
C GLU A 164 1.75 12.57 8.72
N HIS A 165 0.96 13.41 8.05
CA HIS A 165 -0.45 13.13 7.81
C HIS A 165 -0.63 11.88 6.95
N GLN A 166 0.16 11.72 5.88
CA GLN A 166 0.13 10.52 5.04
C GLN A 166 0.47 9.27 5.85
N ALA A 167 1.51 9.31 6.67
CA ALA A 167 1.91 8.19 7.52
C ALA A 167 0.85 7.86 8.58
N PHE A 168 0.20 8.89 9.14
CA PHE A 168 -0.93 8.72 10.05
C PHE A 168 -2.09 7.97 9.37
N CYS A 169 -2.53 8.40 8.18
CA CYS A 169 -3.61 7.72 7.46
C CYS A 169 -3.25 6.28 7.11
N GLN A 170 -2.06 6.07 6.57
CA GLN A 170 -1.53 4.76 6.19
C GLN A 170 -1.45 3.78 7.36
N TYR A 171 -1.01 4.27 8.52
CA TYR A 171 -0.94 3.46 9.74
C TYR A 171 -2.32 2.97 10.19
N HIS A 172 -3.29 3.89 10.32
CA HIS A 172 -4.63 3.54 10.81
C HIS A 172 -5.40 2.65 9.83
N GLU A 173 -5.23 2.90 8.53
CA GLU A 173 -5.79 2.05 7.49
C GLU A 173 -5.24 0.62 7.55
N ALA A 174 -3.92 0.46 7.66
CA ALA A 174 -3.29 -0.85 7.77
C ALA A 174 -3.74 -1.60 9.04
N LEU A 175 -3.87 -0.90 10.18
CA LEU A 175 -4.43 -1.48 11.40
C LEU A 175 -5.88 -1.94 11.23
N LEU A 176 -6.73 -1.14 10.58
CA LEU A 176 -8.11 -1.52 10.30
C LEU A 176 -8.17 -2.83 9.50
N HIS A 177 -7.30 -2.96 8.50
CA HIS A 177 -7.20 -4.19 7.71
C HIS A 177 -6.68 -5.38 8.52
N LEU A 178 -5.71 -5.19 9.42
CA LEU A 178 -5.26 -6.25 10.33
C LEU A 178 -6.35 -6.72 11.28
N VAL A 179 -7.07 -5.79 11.92
CA VAL A 179 -8.17 -6.10 12.84
C VAL A 179 -9.29 -6.87 12.12
N SER A 180 -9.58 -6.54 10.86
CA SER A 180 -10.58 -7.25 10.06
C SER A 180 -10.23 -8.73 9.80
N ILE A 181 -8.95 -9.11 9.84
CA ILE A 181 -8.48 -10.50 9.68
C ILE A 181 -8.74 -11.33 10.94
N TYR A 182 -8.82 -10.71 12.12
CA TYR A 182 -9.13 -11.40 13.37
C TYR A 182 -10.65 -11.57 13.60
N LEU A 183 -11.46 -10.66 13.06
CA LEU A 183 -12.92 -10.67 13.16
C LEU A 183 -13.76 -11.45 12.10
N PRO A 184 -13.25 -12.35 11.21
CA PRO A 184 -14.05 -12.93 10.12
C PRO A 184 -15.28 -13.75 10.55
N LYS A 185 -15.42 -14.12 11.83
CA LYS A 185 -16.53 -14.98 12.31
C LYS A 185 -17.18 -14.44 13.58
N GLN A 186 -18.01 -13.41 13.43
CA GLN A 186 -19.21 -13.23 14.26
C GLN A 186 -20.50 -13.01 13.46
N HIS A 187 -20.45 -12.98 12.14
CA HIS A 187 -21.67 -13.04 11.32
C HIS A 187 -21.89 -14.49 10.90
N GLY A 188 -22.54 -15.23 11.80
CA GLY A 188 -23.17 -16.50 11.50
C GLY A 188 -24.07 -16.39 10.27
N ARG A 189 -24.25 -17.53 9.60
CA ARG A 189 -25.32 -17.76 8.62
C ARG A 189 -26.58 -16.95 8.99
N PRO A 190 -27.15 -16.12 8.10
CA PRO A 190 -28.51 -15.66 8.27
C PRO A 190 -29.46 -16.80 7.89
N ASN A 191 -29.46 -17.87 8.67
CA ASN A 191 -30.49 -18.91 8.66
C ASN A 191 -30.93 -19.09 10.10
N LEU A 192 -31.83 -18.21 10.57
CA LEU A 192 -32.77 -18.40 11.70
C LEU A 192 -33.47 -17.09 12.12
N LEU A 193 -33.88 -16.24 11.16
CA LEU A 193 -34.89 -15.18 11.41
C LEU A 193 -35.95 -15.15 10.28
N HIS A 194 -36.28 -16.33 9.75
CA HIS A 194 -37.57 -16.58 9.11
C HIS A 194 -38.36 -17.54 9.99
N GLN A 195 -38.73 -17.06 11.16
CA GLN A 195 -39.84 -17.66 11.90
C GLN A 195 -40.64 -16.54 12.55
N GLU A 196 -41.83 -16.33 11.96
CA GLU A 196 -43.02 -15.73 12.57
C GLU A 196 -42.97 -14.24 12.93
N TYR A 197 -43.09 -13.41 11.89
CA TYR A 197 -44.00 -12.27 11.99
C TYR A 197 -45.31 -12.66 11.28
N GLU A 198 -46.25 -13.24 12.02
CA GLU A 198 -47.65 -13.19 11.62
C GLU A 198 -48.09 -11.72 11.65
N MET A 199 -48.30 -11.12 10.48
CA MET A 199 -48.95 -9.82 10.40
C MET A 199 -50.43 -9.98 10.82
N PRO A 200 -50.96 -9.12 11.70
CA PRO A 200 -52.38 -9.14 12.03
C PRO A 200 -53.20 -8.81 10.77
N LYS A 201 -54.16 -9.68 10.45
CA LYS A 201 -55.09 -9.51 9.33
C LYS A 201 -55.86 -8.21 9.50
N VAL A 202 -55.63 -7.26 8.59
CA VAL A 202 -56.42 -6.02 8.50
C VAL A 202 -57.83 -6.37 8.00
N PRO A 203 -58.92 -5.87 8.62
CA PRO A 203 -60.27 -6.14 8.15
C PRO A 203 -60.54 -5.47 6.79
N LYS A 204 -61.13 -6.20 5.85
CA LYS A 204 -61.62 -5.66 4.58
C LYS A 204 -62.73 -4.63 4.86
N VAL A 205 -62.49 -3.37 4.49
CA VAL A 205 -63.54 -2.37 4.40
C VAL A 205 -64.34 -2.63 3.12
N LEU A 206 -65.61 -3.03 3.30
CA LEU A 206 -66.61 -3.13 2.24
C LEU A 206 -66.99 -1.71 1.79
N HIS A 207 -66.63 -1.34 0.57
CA HIS A 207 -67.28 -0.20 -0.09
C HIS A 207 -68.65 -0.65 -0.63
N LYS A 208 -69.70 0.07 -0.20
CA LYS A 208 -71.01 0.08 -0.84
C LYS A 208 -70.99 1.02 -2.02
#